data_AF-A0A0F9SYF0-F1
#
_entry.id   AF-A0A0F9SYF0-F1
#
_cell.length_a   1.000
_cell.length_b   1.000
_cell.length_c   1.000
_cell.angle_alpha   90.00
_cell.angle_beta   90.00
_cell.angle_gamma   90.00
#
_symmetry.space_group_name_H-M   'P 1'
#
loop_
_entity.id
_entity.type
_entity.pdbx_description
1 polymer ?
#
loop_
_entity_poly.entity_id
_entity_poly.type
_entity_poly.pdbx_seq_one_letter_code
_entity_poly.pdbx_strand_id
1 'polypeptide(L)'
;MSEIYRCPAFLFCNYELLKRPANDIAKECNVSDMTIYNWMKKFNIISRTLSESFKGRPSSFKGHKHTNEAKEKNRQAHIFSDWNRLTYAGKHKRMRNAIPKGDICEECGEKTNKLNITNIDHKYLQNTEDWEWKCRSCHQNHDIKYNERGVLS
;
A
#
# COMPACT_ATOMS: atom_id res chain seq x y z
N MET A 1 12.87 41.75 -0.80
CA MET A 1 11.76 40.83 -0.49
C MET A 1 11.52 40.88 1.01
N SER A 2 10.28 41.05 1.45
CA SER A 2 9.97 41.18 2.88
C SER A 2 10.10 39.80 3.57
N GLU A 3 10.90 39.71 4.63
CA GLU A 3 11.08 38.49 5.43
C GLU A 3 9.94 38.28 6.44
N ILE A 4 8.70 38.61 6.06
CA ILE A 4 7.54 38.61 6.94
C ILE A 4 7.23 37.22 7.55
N TYR A 5 7.63 36.15 6.86
CA TYR A 5 7.52 34.76 7.33
C TYR A 5 8.41 34.45 8.54
N ARG A 6 9.37 35.31 8.90
CA ARG A 6 10.17 35.17 10.12
C ARG A 6 9.45 35.67 11.37
N CYS A 7 8.27 36.27 11.23
CA CYS A 7 7.45 36.71 12.35
C CYS A 7 6.55 35.56 12.87
N PRO A 8 6.66 35.15 14.14
CA PRO A 8 5.82 34.08 14.71
C PRO A 8 4.32 34.40 14.60
N ALA A 9 3.93 35.65 14.88
CA ALA A 9 2.54 36.08 14.82
C ALA A 9 1.98 35.97 13.40
N PHE A 10 2.77 36.35 12.38
CA PHE A 10 2.35 36.23 10.99
C PHE A 10 2.09 34.78 10.59
N LEU A 11 3.01 33.87 10.92
CA LEU A 11 2.85 32.44 10.61
C LEU A 11 1.68 31.82 11.38
N PHE A 12 1.53 32.12 12.66
CA PHE A 12 0.42 31.62 13.48
C PHE A 12 -0.93 32.11 12.94
N CYS A 13 -1.08 33.41 12.68
CA CYS A 13 -2.32 33.97 12.16
C CYS A 13 -2.70 33.36 10.80
N ASN A 14 -1.75 33.29 9.86
CA ASN A 14 -2.05 32.75 8.53
C ASN A 14 -2.31 31.24 8.55
N TYR A 15 -1.52 30.48 9.30
CA TYR A 15 -1.61 29.03 9.30
C TYR A 15 -2.74 28.50 10.17
N GLU A 16 -2.88 29.02 11.40
CA GLU A 16 -3.85 28.51 12.37
C GLU A 16 -5.18 29.23 12.36
N LEU A 17 -5.19 30.56 12.32
CA LEU A 17 -6.45 31.32 12.36
C LEU A 17 -7.12 31.35 10.99
N LEU A 18 -6.36 31.66 9.94
CA LEU A 18 -6.87 31.75 8.57
C LEU A 18 -6.86 30.40 7.82
N LYS A 19 -6.32 29.34 8.44
CA LYS A 19 -6.22 27.98 7.87
C LYS A 19 -5.54 27.91 6.50
N ARG A 20 -4.72 28.91 6.15
CA ARG A 20 -4.00 28.94 4.87
C ARG A 20 -2.94 27.86 4.85
N PRO A 21 -2.81 27.09 3.76
CA PRO A 21 -1.81 26.04 3.67
C PRO A 21 -0.40 26.65 3.58
N ALA A 22 0.62 25.92 4.04
CA ALA A 22 2.00 26.42 4.03
C ALA A 22 2.49 26.80 2.62
N ASN A 23 2.05 26.08 1.58
CA ASN A 23 2.44 26.36 0.20
C ASN A 23 1.90 27.71 -0.32
N ASP A 24 0.72 28.16 0.12
CA ASP A 24 0.19 29.46 -0.29
C ASP A 24 0.86 30.61 0.46
N ILE A 25 1.20 30.40 1.74
CA ILE A 25 2.01 31.33 2.53
C ILE A 25 3.41 31.47 1.90
N ALA A 26 4.00 30.36 1.47
CA ALA A 26 5.31 30.31 0.83
C ALA A 26 5.32 31.08 -0.50
N LYS A 27 4.29 30.90 -1.34
CA LYS A 27 4.11 31.65 -2.60
C LYS A 27 4.03 33.16 -2.37
N GLU A 28 3.25 33.60 -1.39
CA GLU A 28 3.13 35.02 -1.06
C GLU A 28 4.45 35.61 -0.55
N CYS A 29 5.20 34.84 0.24
CA CYS A 29 6.50 35.25 0.76
C CYS A 29 7.64 35.06 -0.24
N ASN A 30 7.37 34.50 -1.44
CA ASN A 30 8.35 34.10 -2.44
C ASN A 30 9.49 33.23 -1.88
N VAL A 31 9.13 32.21 -1.09
CA VAL A 31 10.07 31.22 -0.53
C VAL A 31 9.57 29.79 -0.80
N SER A 32 10.40 28.79 -0.50
CA SER A 32 9.93 27.40 -0.54
C SER A 32 8.98 27.10 0.61
N ASP A 33 8.07 26.14 0.41
CA ASP A 33 7.21 25.60 1.46
C ASP A 33 8.01 25.02 2.63
N MET A 34 9.15 24.38 2.33
CA MET A 34 10.10 23.90 3.34
C MET A 34 10.63 25.01 4.24
N THR A 35 10.89 26.21 3.69
CA THR A 35 11.28 27.37 4.50
C THR A 35 10.19 27.71 5.52
N ILE A 36 8.92 27.71 5.12
CA ILE A 36 7.80 27.97 6.05
C ILE A 36 7.72 26.89 7.14
N TYR A 37 7.83 25.60 6.79
CA TYR A 37 7.80 24.51 7.77
C TYR A 37 8.94 24.60 8.80
N ASN A 38 10.16 24.96 8.36
CA ASN A 38 11.30 25.14 9.26
C ASN A 38 11.05 26.26 10.28
N TRP A 39 10.47 27.38 9.84
CA TRP A 39 10.11 28.48 10.74
C TRP A 39 8.94 28.14 11.67
N MET A 40 7.92 27.45 11.18
CA MET A 40 6.84 26.94 12.03
C MET A 40 7.37 26.01 13.12
N LYS A 41 8.27 25.08 12.77
CA LYS A 41 8.93 24.19 13.73
C LYS A 41 9.72 24.98 14.77
N LYS A 42 10.47 25.99 14.33
CA LYS A 42 11.25 26.88 15.23
C LYS A 42 10.35 27.64 16.22
N PHE A 43 9.11 27.95 15.84
CA PHE A 43 8.13 28.63 16.69
C PHE A 43 7.15 27.69 17.41
N ASN A 44 7.40 26.37 17.36
CA ASN A 44 6.52 25.36 17.96
C ASN A 44 5.07 25.42 17.44
N ILE A 45 4.87 25.83 16.19
CA ILE A 45 3.56 25.77 15.52
C ILE A 45 3.39 24.35 14.98
N ILE A 46 2.38 23.65 15.49
CA ILE A 46 2.09 22.26 15.12
C ILE A 46 1.70 22.21 13.64
N SER A 47 2.38 21.37 12.86
CA SER A 47 1.97 21.12 11.49
C SER A 47 0.71 20.26 11.46
N ARG A 48 -0.26 20.66 10.64
CA ARG A 48 -1.40 19.82 10.26
C ARG A 48 -0.93 18.52 9.66
N THR A 49 -1.71 17.47 9.89
CA THR A 49 -1.61 16.20 9.19
C THR A 49 -1.96 16.36 7.70
N LEU A 50 -1.60 15.37 6.88
CA LEU A 50 -1.98 15.35 5.47
C LEU A 50 -3.51 15.38 5.31
N SER A 51 -4.25 14.57 6.07
CA SER A 51 -5.71 14.52 6.01
C SER A 51 -6.37 15.87 6.32
N GLU A 52 -5.87 16.59 7.32
CA GLU A 52 -6.33 17.94 7.64
C GLU A 52 -6.00 18.95 6.54
N SER A 53 -4.82 18.86 5.95
CA SER A 53 -4.38 19.75 4.86
C SER A 53 -5.20 19.54 3.58
N PHE A 54 -5.72 18.33 3.36
CA PHE A 54 -6.57 18.00 2.22
C PHE A 54 -8.08 18.13 2.50
N LYS A 55 -8.50 18.40 3.74
CA LYS A 55 -9.93 18.51 4.09
C LYS A 55 -10.59 19.64 3.31
N GLY A 56 -11.63 19.31 2.56
CA GLY A 56 -12.39 20.26 1.72
C GLY A 56 -11.75 20.59 0.37
N ARG A 57 -10.55 20.08 0.06
CA ARG A 57 -9.98 20.21 -1.29
C ARG A 57 -10.58 19.12 -2.19
N PRO A 58 -11.02 19.45 -3.41
CA PRO A 58 -11.29 18.40 -4.38
C PRO A 58 -9.98 17.64 -4.60
N SER A 59 -10.05 16.30 -4.56
CA SER A 59 -8.92 15.48 -5.01
C SER A 59 -8.52 15.96 -6.41
N SER A 60 -7.23 16.17 -6.65
CA SER A 60 -6.73 16.47 -8.00
C SER A 60 -7.12 15.36 -9.00
N PHE A 61 -7.42 14.16 -8.49
CA PHE A 61 -7.90 13.02 -9.26
C PHE A 61 -9.42 12.92 -9.32
N LYS A 62 -10.18 13.83 -8.68
CA LYS A 62 -11.64 13.80 -8.71
C LYS A 62 -12.11 14.05 -10.15
N GLY A 63 -12.70 13.02 -10.75
CA GLY A 63 -13.17 13.06 -12.13
C GLY A 63 -12.17 12.56 -13.17
N HIS A 64 -10.91 12.26 -12.80
CA HIS A 64 -10.00 11.56 -13.70
C HIS A 64 -10.47 10.11 -13.87
N LYS A 65 -11.12 9.84 -14.99
CA LYS A 65 -11.42 8.46 -15.41
C LYS A 65 -10.16 7.89 -16.05
N HIS A 66 -9.70 6.75 -15.56
CA HIS A 66 -8.68 5.98 -16.28
C HIS A 66 -9.19 5.67 -17.70
N THR A 67 -8.37 5.98 -18.71
CA THR A 67 -8.68 5.62 -20.10
C THR A 67 -8.78 4.10 -20.23
N ASN A 68 -9.56 3.62 -21.20
CA ASN A 68 -9.64 2.19 -21.49
C ASN A 68 -8.25 1.62 -21.83
N GLU A 69 -7.42 2.41 -22.53
CA GLU A 69 -6.03 2.06 -22.82
C GLU A 69 -5.19 1.89 -21.54
N ALA A 70 -5.28 2.80 -20.57
CA ALA A 70 -4.55 2.66 -19.30
C ALA A 70 -5.04 1.45 -18.48
N LYS A 71 -6.35 1.19 -18.49
CA LYS A 71 -6.92 -0.01 -17.86
C LYS A 71 -6.42 -1.28 -18.53
N GLU A 72 -6.33 -1.31 -19.85
CA GLU A 72 -5.85 -2.45 -20.61
C GLU A 72 -4.34 -2.67 -20.41
N LYS A 73 -3.53 -1.61 -20.44
CA LYS A 73 -2.10 -1.68 -20.08
C LYS A 73 -1.89 -2.27 -18.68
N ASN A 74 -2.66 -1.82 -17.70
CA ASN A 74 -2.62 -2.39 -16.35
C ASN A 74 -3.07 -3.85 -16.32
N ARG A 75 -4.10 -4.22 -17.09
CA ARG A 75 -4.57 -5.60 -17.21
C ARG A 75 -3.48 -6.50 -17.83
N GLN A 76 -2.88 -6.09 -18.94
CA GLN A 76 -1.83 -6.84 -19.64
C GLN A 76 -0.58 -7.02 -18.80
N ALA A 77 -0.18 -5.99 -18.05
CA ALA A 77 0.93 -6.08 -17.09
C ALA A 77 0.70 -7.18 -16.03
N HIS A 78 -0.56 -7.49 -15.71
CA HIS A 78 -0.91 -8.57 -14.79
C HIS A 78 -1.12 -9.94 -15.46
N ILE A 79 -1.39 -10.00 -16.76
CA ILE A 79 -1.69 -11.26 -17.49
C ILE A 79 -0.41 -11.95 -17.97
N PHE A 80 0.62 -11.19 -18.37
CA PHE A 80 1.80 -11.74 -19.07
C PHE A 80 3.07 -11.88 -18.20
N SER A 81 2.94 -11.90 -16.88
CA SER A 81 4.09 -12.24 -16.05
C SER A 81 4.43 -13.72 -16.22
N ASP A 82 5.57 -13.98 -16.85
CA ASP A 82 6.31 -15.25 -16.77
C ASP A 82 6.25 -15.78 -15.32
N TRP A 83 5.87 -17.05 -15.16
CA TRP A 83 5.72 -17.68 -13.85
C TRP A 83 6.98 -17.54 -13.00
N ASN A 84 8.15 -17.63 -13.62
CA ASN A 84 9.43 -17.52 -12.94
C ASN A 84 9.75 -16.08 -12.50
N ARG A 85 9.10 -15.08 -13.11
CA ARG A 85 9.23 -13.66 -12.74
C ARG A 85 8.18 -13.20 -11.73
N LEU A 86 7.20 -14.04 -11.40
CA LEU A 86 6.21 -13.72 -10.39
C LEU A 86 6.83 -13.74 -9.00
N THR A 87 6.52 -12.71 -8.21
CA THR A 87 6.77 -12.72 -6.78
C THR A 87 5.97 -13.84 -6.11
N TYR A 88 6.39 -14.27 -4.92
CA TYR A 88 5.66 -15.25 -4.10
C TYR A 88 4.16 -14.93 -4.00
N ALA A 89 3.81 -13.67 -3.70
CA ALA A 89 2.43 -13.21 -3.61
C ALA A 89 1.69 -13.29 -4.96
N GLY A 90 2.40 -13.02 -6.06
CA GLY A 90 1.88 -13.15 -7.42
C GLY A 90 1.56 -14.60 -7.79
N LYS A 91 2.47 -15.54 -7.47
CA LYS A 91 2.24 -16.99 -7.65
C LYS A 91 1.01 -17.47 -6.88
N HIS A 92 0.89 -17.08 -5.60
CA HIS A 92 -0.27 -17.40 -4.76
C HIS A 92 -1.57 -16.83 -5.32
N LYS A 93 -1.57 -15.57 -5.75
CA LYS A 93 -2.76 -14.94 -6.33
C LYS A 93 -3.21 -15.67 -7.59
N ARG A 94 -2.26 -16.09 -8.44
CA ARG A 94 -2.55 -16.83 -9.67
C ARG A 94 -3.14 -18.21 -9.37
N MET A 95 -2.56 -18.96 -8.44
CA MET A 95 -3.05 -20.30 -8.08
C MET A 95 -4.40 -20.27 -7.36
N ARG A 96 -4.61 -19.27 -6.48
CA ARG A 96 -5.92 -18.99 -5.86
C ARG A 96 -7.04 -18.79 -6.88
N ASN A 97 -6.73 -18.22 -8.05
CA ASN A 97 -7.72 -18.00 -9.11
C ASN A 97 -7.91 -19.24 -10.00
N ALA A 98 -6.91 -20.12 -10.08
CA ALA A 98 -6.93 -21.30 -10.94
C ALA A 98 -7.61 -22.50 -10.27
N ILE A 99 -7.44 -22.66 -8.96
CA ILE A 99 -7.95 -23.80 -8.20
C ILE A 99 -9.24 -23.38 -7.49
N PRO A 100 -10.39 -24.06 -7.72
CA PRO A 100 -11.63 -23.79 -7.01
C PRO A 100 -11.43 -23.84 -5.50
N LYS A 101 -11.94 -22.84 -4.79
CA LYS A 101 -11.82 -22.77 -3.33
C LYS A 101 -12.92 -23.62 -2.68
N GLY A 102 -12.52 -24.66 -1.95
CA GLY A 102 -13.42 -25.46 -1.11
C GLY A 102 -13.87 -24.75 0.17
N ASP A 103 -14.63 -25.45 1.01
CA ASP A 103 -15.06 -25.01 2.33
C ASP A 103 -14.35 -25.77 3.48
N ILE A 104 -13.51 -26.75 3.15
CA ILE A 104 -12.81 -27.63 4.09
C ILE A 104 -11.29 -27.46 3.92
N CYS A 105 -10.54 -27.48 5.04
CA CYS A 105 -9.09 -27.57 5.03
C CYS A 105 -8.63 -28.98 4.63
N GLU A 106 -7.78 -29.11 3.61
CA GLU A 106 -7.31 -30.40 3.11
C GLU A 106 -6.36 -31.12 4.07
N GLU A 107 -5.75 -30.41 5.03
CA GLU A 107 -4.86 -31.01 6.05
C GLU A 107 -5.61 -31.47 7.31
N CYS A 108 -6.49 -30.64 7.89
CA CYS A 108 -7.19 -30.98 9.15
C CYS A 108 -8.65 -31.40 8.99
N GLY A 109 -9.25 -31.26 7.81
CA GLY A 109 -10.65 -31.59 7.56
C GLY A 109 -11.68 -30.62 8.16
N GLU A 110 -11.24 -29.54 8.82
CA GLU A 110 -12.16 -28.57 9.43
C GLU A 110 -12.81 -27.66 8.38
N LYS A 111 -14.11 -27.39 8.54
CA LYS A 111 -14.85 -26.42 7.73
C LYS A 111 -14.49 -24.99 8.10
N THR A 112 -14.11 -24.17 7.12
CA THR A 112 -13.80 -22.75 7.33
C THR A 112 -13.94 -21.93 6.05
N ASN A 113 -14.35 -20.67 6.20
CA ASN A 113 -14.35 -19.70 5.09
C ASN A 113 -12.97 -19.05 4.85
N LYS A 114 -12.01 -19.25 5.78
CA LYS A 114 -10.67 -18.65 5.78
C LYS A 114 -9.59 -19.66 5.38
N LEU A 115 -9.67 -20.15 4.15
CA LEU A 115 -8.61 -20.98 3.55
C LEU A 115 -7.58 -20.13 2.80
N ASN A 116 -6.32 -20.53 2.92
CA ASN A 116 -5.17 -20.06 2.17
C ASN A 116 -4.65 -21.20 1.30
N ILE A 117 -4.25 -20.89 0.08
CA ILE A 117 -3.60 -21.86 -0.80
C ILE A 117 -2.12 -21.94 -0.41
N THR A 118 -1.58 -23.15 -0.25
CA THR A 118 -0.15 -23.40 -0.05
C THR A 118 0.35 -24.32 -1.14
N ASN A 119 1.63 -24.22 -1.50
CA ASN A 119 2.30 -25.21 -2.32
C ASN A 119 2.82 -26.34 -1.42
N ILE A 120 2.61 -27.59 -1.80
CA ILE A 120 2.88 -28.78 -0.97
C ILE A 120 4.39 -28.94 -0.69
N ASP A 121 5.24 -28.68 -1.68
CA ASP A 121 6.68 -28.91 -1.60
C ASP A 121 7.53 -27.63 -1.58
N HIS A 122 6.90 -26.46 -1.51
CA HIS A 122 7.53 -25.13 -1.58
C HIS A 122 8.44 -24.89 -2.80
N LYS A 123 8.30 -25.66 -3.89
CA LYS A 123 8.99 -25.36 -5.15
C LYS A 123 8.29 -24.28 -5.96
N TYR A 124 7.01 -24.05 -5.68
CA TYR A 124 6.18 -23.06 -6.36
C TYR A 124 6.24 -23.18 -7.89
N LEU A 125 6.06 -24.40 -8.40
CA LEU A 125 5.95 -24.69 -9.83
C LEU A 125 4.54 -24.32 -10.34
N GLN A 126 4.42 -24.13 -11.65
CA GLN A 126 3.13 -23.83 -12.30
C GLN A 126 2.30 -25.11 -12.54
N ASN A 127 2.27 -26.00 -11.56
CA ASN A 127 1.44 -27.20 -11.56
C ASN A 127 0.37 -27.03 -10.49
N THR A 128 -0.90 -27.11 -10.85
CA THR A 128 -2.02 -26.94 -9.90
C THR A 128 -2.15 -28.10 -8.92
N GLU A 129 -1.62 -29.27 -9.25
CA GLU A 129 -1.66 -30.46 -8.39
C GLU A 129 -0.73 -30.35 -7.18
N ASP A 130 0.28 -29.47 -7.25
CA ASP A 130 1.23 -29.23 -6.17
C ASP A 130 0.71 -28.20 -5.15
N TRP A 131 -0.59 -27.88 -5.15
CA TRP A 131 -1.17 -26.87 -4.28
C TRP A 131 -2.42 -27.39 -3.58
N GLU A 132 -2.58 -26.97 -2.34
CA GLU A 132 -3.68 -27.40 -1.47
C GLU A 132 -4.23 -26.22 -0.66
N TRP A 133 -5.51 -26.31 -0.30
CA TRP A 133 -6.21 -25.33 0.52
C TRP A 133 -6.11 -25.69 2.00
N LYS A 134 -5.49 -24.80 2.79
CA LYS A 134 -5.33 -24.97 4.23
C LYS A 134 -5.96 -23.86 5.03
N CYS A 135 -6.46 -24.18 6.22
CA CYS A 135 -6.75 -23.17 7.22
C CYS A 135 -5.45 -22.46 7.66
N ARG A 136 -5.58 -21.27 8.26
CA ARG A 136 -4.42 -20.45 8.62
C ARG A 136 -3.43 -21.17 9.53
N SER A 137 -3.89 -21.93 10.52
CA SER A 137 -3.03 -22.66 11.46
C SER A 137 -2.24 -23.77 10.76
N CYS A 138 -2.91 -24.61 9.95
CA CYS A 138 -2.24 -25.65 9.17
C CYS A 138 -1.21 -25.06 8.20
N HIS A 139 -1.54 -23.96 7.52
CA HIS A 139 -0.59 -23.27 6.65
C HIS A 139 0.66 -22.79 7.40
N GLN A 140 0.50 -22.15 8.56
CA GLN A 140 1.64 -21.67 9.36
C GLN A 140 2.52 -22.84 9.84
N ASN A 141 1.89 -23.93 10.28
CA ASN A 141 2.60 -25.14 10.69
C ASN A 141 3.36 -25.77 9.51
N HIS A 142 2.78 -25.75 8.31
CA HIS A 142 3.41 -26.24 7.09
C HIS A 142 4.67 -25.43 6.75
N ASP A 143 4.60 -24.10 6.84
CA ASP A 143 5.75 -23.22 6.60
C ASP A 143 6.87 -23.43 7.65
N ILE A 144 6.51 -23.58 8.93
CA ILE A 144 7.46 -23.85 10.02
C ILE A 144 8.19 -25.17 9.79
N LYS A 145 7.45 -26.26 9.53
CA LYS A 145 8.02 -27.59 9.28
C LYS A 145 8.98 -27.58 8.10
N TYR A 146 8.73 -26.77 7.07
CA TYR A 146 9.61 -26.67 5.92
C TYR A 146 10.90 -25.92 6.26
N ASN A 147 10.81 -24.84 7.05
CA ASN A 147 11.98 -24.11 7.54
C ASN A 147 12.89 -24.98 8.43
N GLU A 148 12.31 -25.78 9.34
CA GLU A 148 13.07 -26.66 10.25
C GLU A 148 13.88 -27.75 9.53
N ARG A 149 13.46 -28.14 8.32
CA ARG A 149 14.18 -29.12 7.48
C ARG A 149 15.41 -28.54 6.78
N GLY A 150 15.71 -27.25 6.94
CA GLY A 150 16.89 -26.61 6.36
C GLY A 150 16.86 -26.52 4.82
N VAL A 151 15.66 -26.58 4.21
CA VAL A 151 15.52 -26.53 2.73
C VAL A 151 15.46 -25.08 2.21
N LEU A 152 15.32 -24.09 3.10
CA LEU A 152 15.41 -22.67 2.78
C LEU A 152 16.68 -22.08 3.42
N SER A 153 17.83 -22.39 2.83
CA SER A 153 19.10 -21.65 3.01
C SER A 153 19.49 -20.96 1.71
#